data_AF-A0A560VIF1-F1
#
_entry.id   AF-A0A560VIF1-F1
#
_cell.length_a   1.000
_cell.length_b   1.000
_cell.length_c   1.000
_cell.angle_alpha   90.00
_cell.angle_beta   90.00
_cell.angle_gamma   90.00
#
_symmetry.space_group_name_H-M   'P 1'
#
loop_
_entity.id
_entity.type
_entity.pdbx_description
1 polymer ?
#
loop_
_entity_poly.entity_id
_entity_poly.type
_entity_poly.pdbx_seq_one_letter_code
_entity_poly.pdbx_strand_id
1 'polypeptide(L)'
;MPNRASPTRLNNWESGLHRDANFFRYDTRFARRHPTQPRDLALRPVPSGIALFRYVAMSIPTALIGIASLSCLMSVAVLGSLFHAQIPGIRHWCLASGVLAAVTALLLLFQRSPSIILGASALLVVASLSALQGFRRFFHLRASLSGEYLAVGAILAGLVYWTYLSPDIDARVMIISAFLGYVRFVIAWLVQRHRPAGRPRYGYYFVSGVALLGAFVHVIRCAVYGLGLAHETDFLEATPVNVAFLGMATLTLPCLSVGMVMLAHDRLAERMERLATIDDLTGVFGRRAFIARAEALLGSARGAKSTLSIALLDIDNFKSINDRHGHAAGDQALANVAATISREIRQADVLGRVGGEEFALLLPRTGKEDALRLVDRLRAIVASSVSEGPAACVACTLSAGVDEFRACDTLASAMARADAALYAAKAKGRNCVVLAGAEQGKWIEPVETAVLNRR
;
A
#
# COMPACT_ATOMS: atom_id res chain seq x y z
N MET A 1 8.39 4.39 62.50
CA MET A 1 8.10 5.76 62.99
C MET A 1 7.06 6.39 62.07
N PRO A 2 5.96 6.93 62.64
CA PRO A 2 4.76 7.40 61.96
C PRO A 2 4.69 8.95 61.89
N ASN A 3 3.77 9.52 61.11
CA ASN A 3 2.98 10.71 61.51
C ASN A 3 1.87 10.98 60.47
N ARG A 4 0.58 10.84 60.86
CA ARG A 4 -0.34 11.91 61.33
C ARG A 4 -0.77 12.85 60.18
N ALA A 5 -2.00 12.76 59.71
CA ALA A 5 -3.25 13.26 60.29
C ALA A 5 -3.66 14.61 59.66
N SER A 6 -4.88 14.61 59.14
CA SER A 6 -5.76 15.66 58.58
C SER A 6 -6.10 16.79 59.59
N PRO A 7 -7.11 17.69 59.41
CA PRO A 7 -7.99 18.08 58.27
C PRO A 7 -8.24 19.63 58.15
N THR A 8 -9.25 20.02 57.34
CA THR A 8 -10.20 21.18 57.45
C THR A 8 -10.04 22.45 56.58
N ARG A 9 -11.06 22.68 55.74
CA ARG A 9 -12.04 23.81 55.70
C ARG A 9 -13.09 23.48 54.60
N LEU A 10 -14.35 23.11 54.88
CA LEU A 10 -15.53 23.86 55.36
C LEU A 10 -15.96 25.07 54.49
N ASN A 11 -17.10 24.93 53.81
CA ASN A 11 -18.33 25.74 53.94
C ASN A 11 -19.37 25.25 52.91
N ASN A 12 -20.51 24.67 53.30
CA ASN A 12 -21.71 25.23 53.95
C ASN A 12 -22.77 25.66 52.94
N TRP A 13 -23.85 24.87 52.87
CA TRP A 13 -25.25 25.32 52.74
C TRP A 13 -26.15 24.26 53.39
N GLU A 14 -26.33 24.35 54.71
CA GLU A 14 -27.54 23.90 55.43
C GLU A 14 -28.61 24.99 55.26
N SER A 15 -29.93 24.77 55.28
CA SER A 15 -30.73 24.22 56.38
C SER A 15 -32.22 24.34 55.99
N GLY A 16 -33.06 23.36 56.34
CA GLY A 16 -34.17 23.52 57.30
C GLY A 16 -35.49 23.11 56.63
N LEU A 17 -36.43 22.35 57.21
CA LEU A 17 -36.94 22.39 58.57
C LEU A 17 -37.64 21.07 58.97
N HIS A 18 -37.71 20.89 60.28
CA HIS A 18 -38.21 19.80 61.12
C HIS A 18 -39.76 19.70 61.24
N ARG A 19 -40.22 18.52 61.75
CA ARG A 19 -41.37 18.29 62.67
C ARG A 19 -42.79 18.37 62.06
N ASP A 20 -43.85 17.63 62.44
CA ASP A 20 -44.24 16.93 63.68
C ASP A 20 -45.24 15.77 63.40
N ALA A 21 -45.39 14.88 64.37
CA ALA A 21 -46.35 13.78 64.42
C ALA A 21 -47.63 14.13 65.21
N ASN A 22 -48.73 13.44 64.86
CA ASN A 22 -50.00 13.25 65.59
C ASN A 22 -50.94 14.45 65.80
N PHE A 23 -52.15 14.40 65.22
CA PHE A 23 -53.46 14.41 65.91
C PHE A 23 -54.62 14.54 64.90
N PHE A 24 -55.59 13.62 64.91
CA PHE A 24 -57.04 13.86 65.10
C PHE A 24 -57.87 12.60 64.76
N ARG A 25 -58.53 12.04 65.78
CA ARG A 25 -59.76 11.24 65.64
C ARG A 25 -60.94 12.21 65.55
N TYR A 26 -61.97 11.90 64.76
CA TYR A 26 -63.35 11.76 65.24
C TYR A 26 -64.29 11.14 64.17
N ASP A 27 -65.28 10.46 64.72
CA ASP A 27 -66.31 9.55 64.20
C ASP A 27 -67.51 10.30 63.56
N THR A 28 -68.26 9.64 62.67
CA THR A 28 -69.74 9.41 62.75
C THR A 28 -70.42 9.10 61.40
N ARG A 29 -71.53 8.38 61.53
CA ARG A 29 -72.26 7.55 60.57
C ARG A 29 -73.30 8.33 59.71
N PHE A 30 -73.82 7.60 58.71
CA PHE A 30 -75.11 7.70 57.98
C PHE A 30 -75.22 8.59 56.73
N ALA A 31 -75.36 7.96 55.55
CA ALA A 31 -76.61 7.97 54.77
C ALA A 31 -76.52 7.09 53.49
N ARG A 32 -77.62 6.37 53.20
CA ARG A 32 -77.82 5.42 52.08
C ARG A 32 -78.06 6.14 50.75
N ARG A 33 -77.63 5.55 49.60
CA ARG A 33 -78.48 5.17 48.42
C ARG A 33 -77.67 4.73 47.17
N HIS A 34 -77.99 3.52 46.70
CA HIS A 34 -77.92 2.90 45.36
C HIS A 34 -76.61 2.74 44.54
N PRO A 35 -76.50 1.67 43.71
CA PRO A 35 -75.23 1.14 43.23
C PRO A 35 -74.95 1.49 41.75
N THR A 36 -73.75 2.01 41.47
CA THR A 36 -73.16 1.97 40.13
C THR A 36 -71.65 1.67 40.23
N GLN A 37 -71.28 0.49 39.71
CA GLN A 37 -69.96 -0.01 39.29
C GLN A 37 -68.67 0.57 39.92
N PRO A 38 -67.80 -0.26 40.57
CA PRO A 38 -66.42 0.13 40.80
C PRO A 38 -65.61 -0.04 39.50
N ARG A 39 -65.06 1.07 38.99
CA ARG A 39 -63.92 1.03 38.06
C ARG A 39 -62.69 0.61 38.86
N ASP A 40 -62.17 -0.58 38.58
CA ASP A 40 -60.85 -1.02 39.05
C ASP A 40 -59.77 -0.07 38.52
N LEU A 41 -59.30 0.83 39.38
CA LEU A 41 -58.02 1.52 39.21
C LEU A 41 -56.90 0.52 39.54
N ALA A 42 -56.64 -0.37 38.58
CA ALA A 42 -55.47 -1.24 38.62
C ALA A 42 -54.21 -0.36 38.56
N LEU A 43 -53.48 -0.28 39.67
CA LEU A 43 -52.10 0.20 39.72
C LEU A 43 -51.29 -0.58 38.68
N ARG A 44 -50.96 0.06 37.55
CA ARG A 44 -50.04 -0.50 36.57
C ARG A 44 -48.68 -0.69 37.26
N PRO A 45 -48.10 -1.90 37.27
CA PRO A 45 -46.76 -2.07 37.79
C PRO A 45 -45.79 -1.25 36.94
N VAL A 46 -45.04 -0.35 37.57
CA VAL A 46 -43.88 0.30 36.94
C VAL A 46 -42.88 -0.82 36.58
N PRO A 47 -42.42 -0.94 35.31
CA PRO A 47 -41.43 -1.94 34.97
C PRO A 47 -40.20 -1.71 35.84
N SER A 48 -39.77 -2.73 36.59
CA SER A 48 -38.50 -2.68 37.30
C SER A 48 -37.39 -2.37 36.28
N GLY A 49 -36.36 -1.59 36.65
CA GLY A 49 -35.27 -1.22 35.74
C GLY A 49 -34.60 -2.40 35.04
N ILE A 50 -34.72 -3.62 35.60
CA ILE A 50 -34.28 -4.90 35.03
C ILE A 50 -35.09 -5.30 33.78
N ALA A 51 -36.40 -5.02 33.74
CA ALA A 51 -37.24 -5.27 32.57
C ALA A 51 -36.96 -4.30 31.42
N LEU A 52 -36.61 -3.04 31.73
CA LEU A 52 -36.15 -2.06 30.74
C LEU A 52 -34.77 -2.43 30.18
N PHE A 53 -33.86 -2.93 31.02
CA PHE A 53 -32.54 -3.42 30.60
C PHE A 53 -32.64 -4.65 29.68
N ARG A 54 -33.59 -5.56 29.95
CA ARG A 54 -33.90 -6.70 29.07
C ARG A 54 -34.48 -6.29 27.71
N TYR A 55 -35.18 -5.16 27.63
CA TYR A 55 -35.76 -4.64 26.39
C TYR A 55 -34.75 -3.93 25.49
N VAL A 56 -33.59 -3.54 26.03
CA VAL A 56 -32.52 -2.79 25.33
C VAL A 56 -31.26 -3.65 25.11
N ALA A 57 -31.16 -4.83 25.73
CA ALA A 57 -29.99 -5.70 25.60
C ALA A 57 -29.92 -6.34 24.20
N MET A 58 -29.03 -5.80 23.36
CA MET A 58 -28.65 -6.38 22.08
C MET A 58 -28.00 -7.76 22.28
N SER A 59 -28.41 -8.76 21.50
CA SER A 59 -27.77 -10.08 21.55
C SER A 59 -26.30 -9.99 21.11
N ILE A 60 -25.44 -10.85 21.65
CA ILE A 60 -24.00 -10.87 21.29
C ILE A 60 -23.82 -11.04 19.77
N PRO A 61 -24.51 -11.97 19.08
CA PRO A 61 -24.44 -12.06 17.62
C PRO A 61 -24.82 -10.77 16.89
N THR A 62 -25.89 -10.10 17.33
CA THR A 62 -26.31 -8.81 16.75
C THR A 62 -25.22 -7.75 16.90
N ALA A 63 -24.57 -7.67 18.07
CA ALA A 63 -23.48 -6.73 18.29
C ALA A 63 -22.27 -7.02 17.38
N LEU A 64 -21.89 -8.29 17.22
CA LEU A 64 -20.78 -8.70 16.35
C LEU A 64 -21.01 -8.37 14.87
N ILE A 65 -22.25 -8.51 14.37
CA ILE A 65 -22.62 -8.10 13.01
C ILE A 65 -22.61 -6.58 12.87
N GLY A 66 -23.01 -5.84 13.91
CA GLY A 66 -22.90 -4.38 13.95
C GLY A 66 -21.45 -3.91 13.81
N ILE A 67 -20.53 -4.52 14.55
CA ILE A 67 -19.08 -4.24 14.45
C ILE A 67 -18.55 -4.58 13.05
N ALA A 68 -18.94 -5.72 12.48
CA ALA A 68 -18.55 -6.11 11.12
C ALA A 68 -19.07 -5.10 10.08
N SER A 69 -20.30 -4.61 10.23
CA SER A 69 -20.90 -3.58 9.36
C SER A 69 -20.08 -2.29 9.37
N LEU A 70 -19.76 -1.78 10.56
CA LEU A 70 -18.97 -0.57 10.73
C LEU A 70 -17.56 -0.73 10.16
N SER A 71 -16.94 -1.90 10.37
CA SER A 71 -15.63 -2.22 9.81
C SER A 71 -15.63 -2.25 8.27
N CYS A 72 -16.68 -2.79 7.65
CA CYS A 72 -16.84 -2.80 6.20
C CYS A 72 -17.01 -1.36 5.66
N LEU A 73 -17.80 -0.51 6.34
CA LEU A 73 -17.95 0.90 5.98
C LEU A 73 -16.63 1.67 6.10
N MET A 74 -15.87 1.46 7.17
CA MET A 74 -14.53 2.03 7.32
C MET A 74 -13.60 1.57 6.18
N SER A 75 -13.67 0.29 5.81
CA SER A 75 -12.88 -0.26 4.70
C SER A 75 -13.24 0.39 3.36
N VAL A 76 -14.52 0.69 3.11
CA VAL A 76 -14.97 1.43 1.93
C VAL A 76 -14.35 2.83 1.89
N ALA A 77 -14.41 3.58 2.99
CA ALA A 77 -13.84 4.92 3.07
C ALA A 77 -12.32 4.91 2.82
N VAL A 78 -11.60 4.01 3.50
CA VAL A 78 -10.15 3.88 3.39
C VAL A 78 -9.72 3.44 1.99
N LEU A 79 -10.33 2.39 1.44
CA LEU A 79 -9.98 1.91 0.09
C LEU A 79 -10.45 2.88 -1.00
N GLY A 80 -11.56 3.59 -0.78
CA GLY A 80 -12.06 4.65 -1.65
C GLY A 80 -11.06 5.80 -1.80
N SER A 81 -10.38 6.18 -0.71
CA SER A 81 -9.32 7.21 -0.75
C SER A 81 -8.18 6.86 -1.72
N LEU A 82 -7.95 5.58 -1.99
CA LEU A 82 -6.87 5.08 -2.86
C LEU A 82 -7.26 4.97 -4.34
N PHE A 83 -8.48 5.37 -4.73
CA PHE A 83 -8.94 5.26 -6.13
C PHE A 83 -8.10 6.09 -7.10
N HIS A 84 -7.56 7.22 -6.65
CA HIS A 84 -6.73 8.12 -7.45
C HIS A 84 -5.35 7.50 -7.75
N ALA A 85 -4.87 6.57 -6.90
CA ALA A 85 -3.59 5.89 -7.09
C ALA A 85 -3.60 4.87 -8.26
N GLN A 86 -4.77 4.58 -8.83
CA GLN A 86 -4.98 3.65 -9.95
C GLN A 86 -4.37 2.25 -9.73
N ILE A 87 -4.31 1.79 -8.47
CA ILE A 87 -3.79 0.45 -8.14
C ILE A 87 -4.84 -0.59 -8.55
N PRO A 88 -4.50 -1.57 -9.41
CA PRO A 88 -5.41 -2.62 -9.82
C PRO A 88 -5.95 -3.42 -8.62
N GLY A 89 -7.23 -3.78 -8.67
CA GLY A 89 -7.87 -4.57 -7.61
C GLY A 89 -8.54 -3.77 -6.49
N ILE A 90 -8.07 -2.55 -6.16
CA ILE A 90 -8.65 -1.75 -5.06
C ILE A 90 -10.15 -1.51 -5.23
N ARG A 91 -10.61 -1.24 -6.46
CA ARG A 91 -12.05 -1.06 -6.74
C ARG A 91 -12.88 -2.30 -6.44
N HIS A 92 -12.36 -3.50 -6.70
CA HIS A 92 -13.08 -4.76 -6.45
C HIS A 92 -13.21 -5.02 -4.95
N TRP A 93 -12.18 -4.64 -4.19
CA TRP A 93 -12.18 -4.68 -2.74
C TRP A 93 -13.13 -3.67 -2.12
N CYS A 94 -13.11 -2.42 -2.59
CA CYS A 94 -14.04 -1.41 -2.12
C CYS A 94 -15.50 -1.81 -2.41
N LEU A 95 -15.77 -2.35 -3.61
CA LEU A 95 -17.08 -2.92 -3.94
C LEU A 95 -17.44 -4.10 -3.03
N ALA A 96 -16.53 -5.05 -2.81
CA ALA A 96 -16.76 -6.19 -1.93
C ALA A 96 -17.08 -5.73 -0.51
N SER A 97 -16.33 -4.79 0.05
CA SER A 97 -16.58 -4.20 1.38
C SER A 97 -17.92 -3.47 1.44
N GLY A 98 -18.31 -2.74 0.39
CA GLY A 98 -19.62 -2.09 0.31
C GLY A 98 -20.78 -3.08 0.27
N VAL A 99 -20.66 -4.14 -0.52
CA VAL A 99 -21.65 -5.23 -0.57
C VAL A 99 -21.72 -5.94 0.78
N LEU A 100 -20.59 -6.22 1.44
CA LEU A 100 -20.57 -6.82 2.77
C LEU A 100 -21.25 -5.94 3.82
N ALA A 101 -21.04 -4.61 3.79
CA ALA A 101 -21.73 -3.69 4.67
C ALA A 101 -23.25 -3.71 4.47
N ALA A 102 -23.71 -3.80 3.21
CA ALA A 102 -25.13 -3.93 2.89
C ALA A 102 -25.70 -5.27 3.37
N VAL A 103 -24.96 -6.38 3.17
CA VAL A 103 -25.32 -7.72 3.67
C VAL A 103 -25.52 -7.71 5.18
N THR A 104 -24.55 -7.18 5.93
CA THR A 104 -24.63 -7.16 7.39
C THR A 104 -25.73 -6.23 7.89
N ALA A 105 -25.97 -5.09 7.24
CA ALA A 105 -27.09 -4.21 7.56
C ALA A 105 -28.47 -4.87 7.31
N LEU A 106 -28.63 -5.57 6.18
CA LEU A 106 -29.86 -6.31 5.87
C LEU A 106 -30.14 -7.40 6.91
N LEU A 107 -29.10 -8.15 7.31
CA LEU A 107 -29.22 -9.17 8.34
C LEU A 107 -29.58 -8.59 9.71
N LEU A 108 -29.12 -7.39 10.06
CA LEU A 108 -29.49 -6.72 11.31
C LEU A 108 -30.95 -6.26 11.34
N LEU A 109 -31.43 -5.70 10.22
CA LEU A 109 -32.77 -5.11 10.11
C LEU A 109 -33.88 -6.16 9.93
N PHE A 110 -33.57 -7.30 9.30
CA PHE A 110 -34.57 -8.27 8.86
C PHE A 110 -34.22 -9.71 9.24
N GLN A 111 -34.02 -9.94 10.53
CA GLN A 111 -33.47 -11.17 11.11
C GLN A 111 -34.30 -12.43 10.86
N ARG A 112 -35.61 -12.32 10.58
CA ARG A 112 -36.54 -13.46 10.50
C ARG A 112 -37.07 -13.79 9.10
N SER A 113 -36.62 -13.08 8.06
CA SER A 113 -37.12 -13.29 6.70
C SER A 113 -36.23 -14.25 5.91
N PRO A 114 -36.72 -15.46 5.53
CA PRO A 114 -35.92 -16.43 4.79
C PRO A 114 -35.39 -15.89 3.45
N SER A 115 -36.21 -15.11 2.74
CA SER A 115 -35.82 -14.49 1.47
C SER A 115 -34.70 -13.47 1.62
N ILE A 116 -34.68 -12.73 2.74
CA ILE A 116 -33.63 -11.74 3.00
C ILE A 116 -32.34 -12.44 3.43
N ILE A 117 -32.43 -13.48 4.26
CA ILE A 117 -31.26 -14.31 4.65
C ILE A 117 -30.63 -14.96 3.42
N LEU A 118 -31.46 -15.48 2.49
CA LEU A 118 -30.99 -16.04 1.23
C LEU A 118 -30.29 -14.99 0.36
N GLY A 119 -30.92 -13.82 0.16
CA GLY A 119 -30.33 -12.72 -0.60
C GLY A 119 -29.01 -12.22 0.00
N ALA A 120 -28.96 -12.07 1.32
CA ALA A 120 -27.75 -11.70 2.05
C ALA A 120 -26.64 -12.75 1.90
N SER A 121 -26.98 -14.04 1.98
CA SER A 121 -26.04 -15.15 1.78
C SER A 121 -25.49 -15.21 0.35
N ALA A 122 -26.35 -14.98 -0.65
CA ALA A 122 -25.95 -14.89 -2.05
C ALA A 122 -24.97 -13.74 -2.28
N LEU A 123 -25.28 -12.55 -1.75
CA LEU A 123 -24.42 -11.37 -1.84
C LEU A 123 -23.08 -11.58 -1.12
N LEU A 124 -23.07 -12.29 0.02
CA LEU A 124 -21.83 -12.65 0.74
C LEU A 124 -20.89 -13.51 -0.13
N VAL A 125 -21.43 -14.51 -0.84
CA VAL A 125 -20.68 -15.36 -1.77
C VAL A 125 -20.10 -14.52 -2.91
N VAL A 126 -20.92 -13.67 -3.52
CA VAL A 126 -20.50 -12.78 -4.63
C VAL A 126 -19.43 -11.78 -4.18
N ALA A 127 -19.60 -11.14 -3.01
CA ALA A 127 -18.65 -10.19 -2.47
C ALA A 127 -17.29 -10.85 -2.18
N SER A 128 -17.31 -12.07 -1.65
CA SER A 128 -16.09 -12.83 -1.36
C SER A 128 -15.34 -13.22 -2.63
N LEU A 129 -16.06 -13.60 -3.70
CA LEU A 129 -15.45 -13.82 -5.01
C LEU A 129 -14.86 -12.51 -5.57
N SER A 130 -15.57 -11.38 -5.45
CA SER A 130 -15.07 -10.07 -5.88
C SER A 130 -13.76 -9.70 -5.17
N ALA A 131 -13.66 -9.93 -3.85
CA ALA A 131 -12.42 -9.71 -3.10
C ALA A 131 -11.26 -10.57 -3.63
N LEU A 132 -11.51 -11.84 -3.94
CA LEU A 132 -10.52 -12.73 -4.56
C LEU A 132 -10.08 -12.23 -5.95
N GLN A 133 -11.03 -11.80 -6.80
CA GLN A 133 -10.68 -11.19 -8.09
C GLN A 133 -9.89 -9.88 -7.90
N GLY A 134 -10.17 -9.13 -6.83
CA GLY A 134 -9.41 -7.96 -6.40
C GLY A 134 -7.93 -8.29 -6.16
N PHE A 135 -7.65 -9.36 -5.40
CA PHE A 135 -6.29 -9.85 -5.22
C PHE A 135 -5.63 -10.31 -6.52
N ARG A 136 -6.33 -11.07 -7.37
CA ARG A 136 -5.78 -11.49 -8.68
C ARG A 136 -5.38 -10.28 -9.52
N ARG A 137 -6.26 -9.28 -9.61
CA ARG A 137 -5.97 -8.02 -10.32
C ARG A 137 -4.83 -7.26 -9.69
N PHE A 138 -4.73 -7.22 -8.35
CA PHE A 138 -3.61 -6.59 -7.66
C PHE A 138 -2.27 -7.17 -8.12
N PHE A 139 -2.17 -8.50 -8.26
CA PHE A 139 -0.98 -9.17 -8.78
C PHE A 139 -0.91 -9.23 -10.32
N HIS A 140 -1.78 -8.50 -11.04
CA HIS A 140 -1.87 -8.50 -12.51
C HIS A 140 -2.13 -9.87 -13.13
N LEU A 141 -2.75 -10.76 -12.36
CA LEU A 141 -3.15 -12.08 -12.84
C LEU A 141 -4.50 -11.99 -13.54
N ARG A 142 -4.72 -12.88 -14.51
CA ARG A 142 -6.03 -13.01 -15.16
C ARG A 142 -7.09 -13.38 -14.12
N ALA A 143 -8.29 -12.81 -14.27
CA ALA A 143 -9.44 -13.22 -13.46
C ALA A 143 -9.74 -14.70 -13.70
N SER A 144 -10.33 -15.36 -12.70
CA SER A 144 -10.48 -16.82 -12.68
C SER A 144 -11.10 -17.43 -13.94
N LEU A 145 -10.58 -18.63 -14.21
CA LEU A 145 -11.15 -19.74 -14.97
C LEU A 145 -12.64 -19.96 -14.68
N SER A 146 -13.39 -20.36 -15.70
CA SER A 146 -14.86 -20.57 -15.73
C SER A 146 -15.42 -21.40 -14.56
N GLY A 147 -14.60 -22.26 -13.93
CA GLY A 147 -15.01 -23.13 -12.82
C GLY A 147 -15.46 -22.41 -11.55
N GLU A 148 -14.87 -21.27 -11.17
CA GLU A 148 -15.29 -20.55 -9.94
C GLU A 148 -16.69 -19.93 -10.08
N TYR A 149 -17.02 -19.43 -11.27
CA TYR A 149 -18.35 -18.88 -11.55
C TYR A 149 -19.40 -19.99 -11.59
N LEU A 150 -19.06 -21.15 -12.15
CA LEU A 150 -19.91 -22.35 -12.10
C LEU A 150 -20.13 -22.82 -10.67
N ALA A 151 -19.08 -22.85 -9.85
CA ALA A 151 -19.18 -23.19 -8.43
C ALA A 151 -20.07 -22.21 -7.67
N VAL A 152 -19.96 -20.89 -7.91
CA VAL A 152 -20.88 -19.90 -7.34
C VAL A 152 -22.32 -20.19 -7.79
N GLY A 153 -22.57 -20.48 -9.07
CA GLY A 153 -23.90 -20.87 -9.55
C GLY A 153 -24.47 -22.09 -8.81
N ALA A 154 -23.66 -23.14 -8.61
CA ALA A 154 -24.04 -24.32 -7.86
C ALA A 154 -24.33 -24.01 -6.38
N ILE A 155 -23.51 -23.16 -5.75
CA ILE A 155 -23.73 -22.72 -4.36
C ILE A 155 -25.05 -21.96 -4.25
N LEU A 156 -25.33 -21.02 -5.15
CA LEU A 156 -26.57 -20.25 -5.15
C LEU A 156 -27.80 -21.16 -5.33
N ALA A 157 -27.71 -22.15 -6.21
CA ALA A 157 -28.76 -23.16 -6.38
C ALA A 157 -28.98 -23.99 -5.10
N GLY A 158 -27.89 -24.42 -4.45
CA GLY A 158 -27.94 -25.12 -3.16
C GLY A 158 -28.59 -24.26 -2.07
N LEU A 159 -28.23 -22.98 -1.98
CA LEU A 159 -28.84 -22.05 -1.02
C LEU A 159 -30.35 -21.90 -1.21
N VAL A 160 -30.83 -21.84 -2.46
CA VAL A 160 -32.27 -21.82 -2.77
C VAL A 160 -32.92 -23.14 -2.34
N TYR A 161 -32.31 -24.28 -2.71
CA TYR A 161 -32.80 -25.61 -2.38
C TYR A 161 -32.98 -25.81 -0.87
N TRP A 162 -31.93 -25.56 -0.08
CA TRP A 162 -31.97 -25.71 1.38
C TRP A 162 -32.70 -24.58 2.12
N THR A 163 -33.20 -23.57 1.40
CA THR A 163 -34.07 -22.54 1.99
C THR A 163 -35.55 -22.87 1.78
N TYR A 164 -35.93 -23.41 0.61
CA TYR A 164 -37.35 -23.56 0.26
C TYR A 164 -37.82 -24.99 0.02
N LEU A 165 -36.96 -25.88 -0.48
CA LEU A 165 -37.35 -27.24 -0.87
C LEU A 165 -37.08 -28.25 0.25
N SER A 166 -35.90 -28.18 0.88
CA SER A 166 -35.51 -29.02 1.99
C SER A 166 -34.80 -28.17 3.05
N PRO A 167 -35.55 -27.44 3.91
CA PRO A 167 -34.98 -26.52 4.87
C PRO A 167 -33.91 -27.16 5.76
N ASP A 168 -32.67 -26.69 5.59
CA ASP A 168 -31.50 -27.20 6.32
C ASP A 168 -30.54 -26.03 6.56
N ILE A 169 -30.44 -25.58 7.82
CA ILE A 169 -29.61 -24.43 8.19
C ILE A 169 -28.13 -24.83 8.17
N ASP A 170 -27.82 -26.03 8.65
CA ASP A 170 -26.46 -26.53 8.79
C ASP A 170 -25.83 -26.73 7.42
N ALA A 171 -26.56 -27.30 6.45
CA ALA A 171 -26.10 -27.43 5.07
C ALA A 171 -25.78 -26.07 4.42
N ARG A 172 -26.62 -25.04 4.65
CA ARG A 172 -26.36 -23.67 4.17
C ARG A 172 -25.12 -23.07 4.81
N VAL A 173 -24.96 -23.23 6.13
CA VAL A 173 -23.76 -22.77 6.84
C VAL A 173 -22.52 -23.48 6.30
N MET A 174 -22.57 -24.79 6.10
CA MET A 174 -21.45 -25.59 5.58
C MET A 174 -21.03 -25.15 4.17
N ILE A 175 -21.97 -25.02 3.22
CA ILE A 175 -21.61 -24.66 1.84
C ILE A 175 -21.02 -23.25 1.75
N ILE A 176 -21.56 -22.28 2.51
CA ILE A 176 -21.00 -20.93 2.61
C ILE A 176 -19.62 -20.97 3.26
N SER A 177 -19.46 -21.72 4.36
CA SER A 177 -18.17 -21.90 5.05
C SER A 177 -17.10 -22.45 4.12
N ALA A 178 -17.42 -23.51 3.38
CA ALA A 178 -16.49 -24.17 2.48
C ALA A 178 -16.00 -23.20 1.40
N PHE A 179 -16.92 -22.42 0.80
CA PHE A 179 -16.56 -21.41 -0.20
C PHE A 179 -15.71 -20.27 0.38
N LEU A 180 -16.09 -19.74 1.55
CA LEU A 180 -15.34 -18.69 2.24
C LEU A 180 -13.95 -19.16 2.68
N GLY A 181 -13.81 -20.43 3.09
CA GLY A 181 -12.55 -21.07 3.41
C GLY A 181 -11.67 -21.23 2.17
N TYR A 182 -12.24 -21.70 1.06
CA TYR A 182 -11.57 -21.78 -0.24
C TYR A 182 -11.03 -20.42 -0.68
N VAL A 183 -11.87 -19.38 -0.69
CA VAL A 183 -11.48 -18.02 -1.08
C VAL A 183 -10.30 -17.53 -0.24
N ARG A 184 -10.36 -17.69 1.09
CA ARG A 184 -9.29 -17.26 1.99
C ARG A 184 -7.99 -18.04 1.79
N PHE A 185 -8.08 -19.36 1.58
CA PHE A 185 -6.91 -20.17 1.28
C PHE A 185 -6.25 -19.72 -0.03
N VAL A 186 -7.02 -19.51 -1.09
CA VAL A 186 -6.49 -19.05 -2.38
C VAL A 186 -5.86 -17.66 -2.24
N ILE A 187 -6.46 -16.74 -1.48
CA ILE A 187 -5.87 -15.44 -1.16
C ILE A 187 -4.49 -15.61 -0.53
N ALA A 188 -4.38 -16.43 0.52
CA ALA A 188 -3.12 -16.65 1.21
C ALA A 188 -2.05 -17.21 0.27
N TRP A 189 -2.41 -18.22 -0.52
CA TRP A 189 -1.52 -18.83 -1.49
C TRP A 189 -1.06 -17.84 -2.56
N LEU A 190 -1.98 -17.02 -3.09
CA LEU A 190 -1.72 -16.03 -4.13
C LEU A 190 -0.68 -15.00 -3.65
N VAL A 191 -0.89 -14.47 -2.44
CA VAL A 191 -0.04 -13.45 -1.82
C VAL A 191 1.37 -13.98 -1.54
N GLN A 192 1.49 -15.23 -1.07
CA GLN A 192 2.81 -15.84 -0.85
C GLN A 192 3.53 -16.13 -2.17
N ARG A 193 2.82 -16.70 -3.15
CA ARG A 193 3.40 -17.13 -4.42
C ARG A 193 3.87 -15.96 -5.28
N HIS A 194 3.15 -14.84 -5.28
CA HIS A 194 3.41 -13.70 -6.15
C HIS A 194 4.03 -12.50 -5.41
N ARG A 195 4.57 -12.73 -4.21
CA ARG A 195 5.32 -11.69 -3.48
C ARG A 195 6.56 -11.27 -4.29
N PRO A 196 6.75 -9.98 -4.60
CA PRO A 196 7.94 -9.53 -5.31
C PRO A 196 9.22 -9.74 -4.49
N ALA A 197 10.30 -10.15 -5.15
CA ALA A 197 11.62 -10.22 -4.54
C ALA A 197 12.10 -8.80 -4.17
N GLY A 198 12.80 -8.67 -3.03
CA GLY A 198 13.33 -7.36 -2.58
C GLY A 198 12.33 -6.41 -1.92
N ARG A 199 11.03 -6.73 -1.85
CA ARG A 199 10.03 -5.92 -1.11
C ARG A 199 9.92 -6.33 0.37
N PRO A 200 9.47 -5.41 1.25
CA PRO A 200 9.20 -5.69 2.66
C PRO A 200 8.27 -6.89 2.84
N ARG A 201 8.67 -7.85 3.69
CA ARG A 201 7.96 -9.13 3.81
C ARG A 201 6.71 -9.05 4.68
N TYR A 202 6.68 -8.09 5.62
CA TYR A 202 5.68 -8.04 6.69
C TYR A 202 4.24 -7.96 6.17
N GLY A 203 3.92 -7.04 5.25
CA GLY A 203 2.56 -6.89 4.72
C GLY A 203 2.02 -8.15 4.03
N TYR A 204 2.88 -8.85 3.28
CA TYR A 204 2.52 -10.09 2.60
C TYR A 204 2.31 -11.24 3.59
N TYR A 205 3.16 -11.36 4.61
CA TYR A 205 2.97 -12.38 5.66
C TYR A 205 1.76 -12.09 6.54
N PHE A 206 1.49 -10.83 6.85
CA PHE A 206 0.31 -10.41 7.61
C PHE A 206 -0.98 -10.84 6.89
N VAL A 207 -1.13 -10.45 5.62
CA VAL A 207 -2.30 -10.84 4.80
C VAL A 207 -2.43 -12.37 4.72
N SER A 208 -1.32 -13.06 4.44
CA SER A 208 -1.32 -14.52 4.31
C SER A 208 -1.69 -15.22 5.62
N GLY A 209 -1.17 -14.76 6.75
CA GLY A 209 -1.47 -15.31 8.07
C GLY A 209 -2.93 -15.10 8.46
N VAL A 210 -3.47 -13.90 8.28
CA VAL A 210 -4.88 -13.58 8.52
C VAL A 210 -5.80 -14.42 7.63
N ALA A 211 -5.46 -14.55 6.35
CA ALA A 211 -6.22 -15.35 5.40
C ALA A 211 -6.20 -16.85 5.76
N LEU A 212 -5.03 -17.41 6.12
CA LEU A 212 -4.92 -18.80 6.59
C LEU A 212 -5.69 -19.05 7.88
N LEU A 213 -5.61 -18.13 8.85
CA LEU A 213 -6.38 -18.21 10.08
C LEU A 213 -7.89 -18.24 9.78
N GLY A 214 -8.37 -17.33 8.92
CA GLY A 214 -9.78 -17.34 8.53
C GLY A 214 -10.19 -18.60 7.74
N ALA A 215 -9.31 -19.13 6.88
CA ALA A 215 -9.57 -20.40 6.19
C ALA A 215 -9.70 -21.56 7.18
N PHE A 216 -8.79 -21.63 8.15
CA PHE A 216 -8.81 -22.62 9.22
C PHE A 216 -10.11 -22.56 10.05
N VAL A 217 -10.55 -21.35 10.41
CA VAL A 217 -11.83 -21.13 11.10
C VAL A 217 -13.00 -21.71 10.30
N HIS A 218 -13.05 -21.49 8.99
CA HIS A 218 -14.12 -22.03 8.15
C HIS A 218 -14.04 -23.56 7.97
N VAL A 219 -12.84 -24.14 7.94
CA VAL A 219 -12.67 -25.61 7.92
C VAL A 219 -13.20 -26.22 9.21
N ILE A 220 -12.87 -25.64 10.37
CA ILE A 220 -13.44 -26.08 11.65
C ILE A 220 -14.96 -25.93 11.63
N ARG A 221 -15.49 -24.81 11.14
CA ARG A 221 -16.93 -24.59 11.05
C ARG A 221 -17.61 -25.66 10.19
N CYS A 222 -17.05 -26.00 9.04
CA CYS A 222 -17.55 -27.12 8.22
C CYS A 222 -17.52 -28.45 8.97
N ALA A 223 -16.45 -28.76 9.70
CA ALA A 223 -16.32 -30.01 10.44
C ALA A 223 -17.34 -30.09 11.59
N VAL A 224 -17.54 -29.00 12.35
CA VAL A 224 -18.48 -28.96 13.47
C VAL A 224 -19.91 -29.25 13.01
N TYR A 225 -20.39 -28.54 11.98
CA TYR A 225 -21.75 -28.75 11.46
C TYR A 225 -21.87 -30.05 10.64
N GLY A 226 -20.85 -30.42 9.86
CA GLY A 226 -20.88 -31.64 9.04
C GLY A 226 -20.80 -32.94 9.82
N LEU A 227 -20.21 -32.91 11.02
CA LEU A 227 -20.21 -34.04 11.95
C LEU A 227 -21.42 -34.02 12.91
N GLY A 228 -22.33 -33.04 12.78
CA GLY A 228 -23.49 -32.89 13.65
C GLY A 228 -23.15 -32.53 15.10
N LEU A 229 -21.96 -31.96 15.36
CA LEU A 229 -21.51 -31.57 16.70
C LEU A 229 -22.20 -30.31 17.23
N ALA A 230 -22.80 -29.52 16.33
CA ALA A 230 -23.68 -28.41 16.64
C ALA A 230 -24.79 -28.35 15.59
N HIS A 231 -25.95 -27.83 15.97
CA HIS A 231 -27.08 -27.58 15.08
C HIS A 231 -27.64 -26.20 15.41
N GLU A 232 -27.89 -25.37 14.41
CA GLU A 232 -28.51 -24.06 14.61
C GLU A 232 -29.98 -24.11 14.18
N THR A 233 -30.87 -23.58 15.02
CA THR A 233 -32.29 -23.45 14.69
C THR A 233 -32.64 -22.07 14.15
N ASP A 234 -31.80 -21.06 14.45
CA ASP A 234 -31.91 -19.70 13.95
C ASP A 234 -30.51 -19.13 13.66
N PHE A 235 -30.41 -18.23 12.68
CA PHE A 235 -29.14 -17.63 12.26
C PHE A 235 -28.46 -16.82 13.37
N LEU A 236 -29.25 -16.15 14.21
CA LEU A 236 -28.77 -15.32 15.33
C LEU A 236 -28.88 -16.01 16.69
N GLU A 237 -29.00 -17.34 16.70
CA GLU A 237 -28.99 -18.09 17.94
C GLU A 237 -27.64 -17.88 18.65
N ALA A 238 -27.69 -17.47 19.92
CA ALA A 238 -26.51 -17.10 20.70
C ALA A 238 -25.81 -18.32 21.31
N THR A 239 -25.53 -19.33 20.48
CA THR A 239 -24.75 -20.51 20.90
C THR A 239 -23.26 -20.12 21.07
N PRO A 240 -22.52 -20.72 22.01
CA PRO A 240 -21.09 -20.44 22.17
C PRO A 240 -20.29 -20.68 20.88
N VAL A 241 -20.68 -21.70 20.12
CA VAL A 241 -20.08 -22.07 18.83
C VAL A 241 -20.34 -20.98 17.77
N ASN A 242 -21.59 -20.55 17.60
CA ASN A 242 -21.95 -19.50 16.65
C ASN A 242 -21.29 -18.16 17.02
N VAL A 243 -21.31 -17.78 18.30
CA VAL A 243 -20.65 -16.56 18.80
C VAL A 243 -19.14 -16.59 18.53
N ALA A 244 -18.47 -17.72 18.76
CA ALA A 244 -17.04 -17.85 18.47
C ALA A 244 -16.75 -17.70 16.97
N PHE A 245 -17.51 -18.36 16.11
CA PHE A 245 -17.33 -18.27 14.66
C PHE A 245 -17.62 -16.87 14.12
N LEU A 246 -18.70 -16.24 14.58
CA LEU A 246 -19.06 -14.89 14.19
C LEU A 246 -18.02 -13.87 14.67
N GLY A 247 -17.53 -14.02 15.91
CA GLY A 247 -16.47 -13.16 16.46
C GLY A 247 -15.17 -13.25 15.65
N MET A 248 -14.73 -14.46 15.32
CA MET A 248 -13.55 -14.66 14.46
C MET A 248 -13.77 -14.10 13.05
N ALA A 249 -14.95 -14.27 12.46
CA ALA A 249 -15.30 -13.70 11.16
C ALA A 249 -15.24 -12.16 11.20
N THR A 250 -15.79 -11.54 12.24
CA THR A 250 -15.77 -10.09 12.47
C THR A 250 -14.35 -9.53 12.56
N LEU A 251 -13.38 -10.29 13.08
CA LEU A 251 -11.97 -9.86 13.11
C LEU A 251 -11.27 -10.04 11.76
N THR A 252 -11.52 -11.15 11.05
CA THR A 252 -10.77 -11.46 9.82
C THR A 252 -10.98 -10.45 8.70
N LEU A 253 -12.20 -9.90 8.54
CA LEU A 253 -12.53 -8.94 7.48
C LEU A 253 -11.76 -7.60 7.60
N PRO A 254 -11.81 -6.87 8.74
CA PRO A 254 -10.98 -5.68 8.95
C PRO A 254 -9.49 -5.96 8.77
N CYS A 255 -9.00 -7.08 9.30
CA CYS A 255 -7.59 -7.43 9.16
C CYS A 255 -7.18 -7.62 7.69
N LEU A 256 -8.03 -8.25 6.87
CA LEU A 256 -7.79 -8.36 5.43
C LEU A 256 -7.83 -7.00 4.72
N SER A 257 -8.74 -6.10 5.09
CA SER A 257 -8.78 -4.72 4.57
C SER A 257 -7.52 -3.93 4.92
N VAL A 258 -7.07 -3.99 6.18
CA VAL A 258 -5.80 -3.37 6.62
C VAL A 258 -4.64 -3.96 5.84
N GLY A 259 -4.61 -5.28 5.67
CA GLY A 259 -3.61 -5.96 4.88
C GLY A 259 -3.57 -5.49 3.42
N MET A 260 -4.73 -5.26 2.80
CA MET A 260 -4.79 -4.65 1.46
C MET A 260 -4.24 -3.24 1.40
N VAL A 261 -4.50 -2.42 2.41
CA VAL A 261 -3.93 -1.07 2.50
C VAL A 261 -2.41 -1.14 2.62
N MET A 262 -1.87 -2.07 3.41
CA MET A 262 -0.42 -2.28 3.51
C MET A 262 0.20 -2.67 2.16
N LEU A 263 -0.44 -3.58 1.42
CA LEU A 263 0.00 -3.97 0.08
C LEU A 263 -0.13 -2.82 -0.93
N ALA A 264 -1.20 -2.01 -0.85
CA ALA A 264 -1.38 -0.84 -1.70
C ALA A 264 -0.33 0.24 -1.42
N HIS A 265 0.01 0.47 -0.15
CA HIS A 265 1.08 1.37 0.26
C HIS A 265 2.43 0.90 -0.27
N ASP A 266 2.72 -0.40 -0.18
CA ASP A 266 3.92 -1.01 -0.77
C ASP A 266 4.00 -0.73 -2.29
N ARG A 267 2.89 -0.92 -3.01
CA ARG A 267 2.79 -0.61 -4.44
C ARG A 267 3.01 0.87 -4.76
N LEU A 268 2.46 1.77 -3.96
CA LEU A 268 2.62 3.20 -4.16
C LEU A 268 4.08 3.61 -3.93
N ALA A 269 4.69 3.11 -2.84
CA ALA A 269 6.12 3.32 -2.57
C ALA A 269 6.98 2.81 -3.73
N GLU A 270 6.71 1.60 -4.23
CA GLU A 270 7.40 1.07 -5.41
C GLU A 270 7.21 1.96 -6.65
N ARG A 271 6.00 2.46 -6.89
CA ARG A 271 5.74 3.35 -8.03
C ARG A 271 6.53 4.65 -7.91
N MET A 272 6.64 5.22 -6.72
CA MET A 272 7.46 6.42 -6.47
C MET A 272 8.96 6.12 -6.67
N GLU A 273 9.42 4.96 -6.19
CA GLU A 273 10.79 4.52 -6.43
C GLU A 273 11.11 4.33 -7.93
N ARG A 274 10.14 3.83 -8.72
CA ARG A 274 10.27 3.64 -10.17
C ARG A 274 10.19 4.94 -10.97
N LEU A 275 9.37 5.91 -10.54
CA LEU A 275 9.25 7.17 -11.28
C LEU A 275 10.52 8.02 -11.20
N ALA A 276 11.39 7.79 -10.21
CA ALA A 276 12.71 8.42 -10.13
C ALA A 276 13.79 7.80 -11.05
N THR A 277 13.41 7.26 -12.22
CA THR A 277 14.32 6.51 -13.13
C THR A 277 14.99 7.39 -14.18
N ILE A 278 14.33 8.44 -14.64
CA ILE A 278 14.84 9.40 -15.62
C ILE A 278 14.86 10.77 -14.94
N ASP A 279 15.91 11.54 -15.18
CA ASP A 279 16.00 12.91 -14.69
C ASP A 279 15.14 13.82 -15.59
N ASP A 280 14.11 14.44 -14.99
CA ASP A 280 13.10 15.21 -15.73
C ASP A 280 13.69 16.38 -16.53
N LEU A 281 14.80 16.96 -16.07
CA LEU A 281 15.45 18.08 -16.74
C LEU A 281 16.28 17.64 -17.96
N THR A 282 17.01 16.54 -17.82
CA THR A 282 18.04 16.15 -18.80
C THR A 282 17.64 15.00 -19.70
N GLY A 283 16.59 14.25 -19.35
CA GLY A 283 16.10 13.11 -20.13
C GLY A 283 16.98 11.86 -20.06
N VAL A 284 18.07 11.88 -19.29
CA VAL A 284 18.97 10.74 -19.08
C VAL A 284 18.61 9.99 -17.80
N PHE A 285 19.25 8.85 -17.52
CA PHE A 285 18.96 8.10 -16.29
C PHE A 285 19.24 8.95 -15.05
N GLY A 286 18.29 9.01 -14.11
CA GLY A 286 18.55 9.54 -12.78
C GLY A 286 19.54 8.64 -12.04
N ARG A 287 20.24 9.19 -11.05
CA ARG A 287 21.29 8.50 -10.27
C ARG A 287 20.96 7.04 -9.92
N ARG A 288 19.77 6.78 -9.38
CA ARG A 288 19.38 5.43 -8.94
C ARG A 288 19.29 4.43 -10.09
N ALA A 289 18.74 4.86 -11.23
CA ALA A 289 18.62 4.02 -12.42
C ALA A 289 19.97 3.77 -13.09
N PHE A 290 20.82 4.80 -13.14
CA PHE A 290 22.19 4.65 -13.64
C PHE A 290 22.95 3.59 -12.83
N ILE A 291 22.94 3.71 -11.49
CA ILE A 291 23.64 2.77 -10.60
C ILE A 291 23.12 1.33 -10.78
N ALA A 292 21.80 1.12 -10.78
CA ALA A 292 21.21 -0.21 -10.95
C ALA A 292 21.61 -0.85 -12.30
N ARG A 293 21.68 -0.04 -13.37
CA ARG A 293 22.08 -0.51 -14.70
C ARG A 293 23.58 -0.77 -14.78
N ALA A 294 24.39 0.04 -14.10
CA ALA A 294 25.82 -0.16 -13.99
C ALA A 294 26.19 -1.45 -13.24
N GLU A 295 25.51 -1.76 -12.14
CA GLU A 295 25.69 -3.02 -11.43
C GLU A 295 25.33 -4.24 -12.29
N ALA A 296 24.21 -4.18 -13.03
CA ALA A 296 23.79 -5.24 -13.93
C ALA A 296 24.80 -5.48 -15.08
N LEU A 297 25.33 -4.40 -15.66
CA LEU A 297 26.33 -4.46 -16.73
C LEU A 297 27.69 -4.95 -16.22
N LEU A 298 28.09 -4.56 -15.01
CA LEU A 298 29.29 -5.09 -14.35
C LEU A 298 29.19 -6.60 -14.12
N GLY A 299 28.04 -7.09 -13.63
CA GLY A 299 27.78 -8.52 -13.48
C GLY A 299 27.87 -9.28 -14.81
N SER A 300 27.28 -8.70 -15.86
CA SER A 300 27.31 -9.28 -17.22
C SER A 300 28.72 -9.31 -17.81
N ALA A 301 29.47 -8.21 -17.66
CA ALA A 301 30.85 -8.10 -18.15
C ALA A 301 31.80 -9.09 -17.48
N ARG A 302 31.64 -9.31 -16.16
CA ARG A 302 32.39 -10.34 -15.42
C ARG A 302 32.10 -11.75 -15.94
N GLY A 303 30.83 -12.08 -16.18
CA GLY A 303 30.44 -13.39 -16.72
C GLY A 303 30.97 -13.63 -18.13
N ALA A 304 30.97 -12.59 -18.98
CA ALA A 304 31.43 -12.66 -20.36
C ALA A 304 32.95 -12.42 -20.53
N LYS A 305 33.69 -12.10 -19.46
CA LYS A 305 35.09 -11.63 -19.51
C LYS A 305 35.31 -10.48 -20.51
N SER A 306 34.37 -9.56 -20.59
CA SER A 306 34.45 -8.39 -21.48
C SER A 306 34.91 -7.14 -20.74
N THR A 307 35.53 -6.21 -21.45
CA THR A 307 35.88 -4.88 -20.92
C THR A 307 34.65 -4.06 -20.58
N LEU A 308 34.78 -3.18 -19.59
CA LEU A 308 33.76 -2.22 -19.17
C LEU A 308 34.51 -1.00 -18.63
N SER A 309 34.14 0.19 -19.07
CA SER A 309 34.69 1.45 -18.57
C SER A 309 33.62 2.37 -18.02
N ILE A 310 34.01 3.27 -17.13
CA ILE A 310 33.17 4.32 -16.57
C ILE A 310 33.87 5.66 -16.70
N ALA A 311 33.09 6.70 -16.97
CA ALA A 311 33.54 8.08 -16.93
C ALA A 311 32.61 8.89 -16.02
N LEU A 312 33.20 9.73 -15.16
CA LEU A 312 32.49 10.78 -14.45
C LEU A 312 32.78 12.11 -15.12
N LEU A 313 31.73 12.87 -15.40
CA LEU A 313 31.78 14.13 -16.13
C LEU A 313 31.15 15.23 -15.28
N ASP A 314 31.69 16.43 -15.36
CA ASP A 314 31.19 17.59 -14.62
C ASP A 314 31.26 18.84 -15.49
N ILE A 315 30.21 19.66 -15.45
CA ILE A 315 30.15 20.92 -16.19
C ILE A 315 31.02 21.96 -15.48
N ASP A 316 32.03 22.45 -16.19
CA ASP A 316 32.98 23.40 -15.64
C ASP A 316 32.31 24.73 -15.31
N ASN A 317 32.54 25.22 -14.08
CA ASN A 317 32.05 26.51 -13.60
C ASN A 317 30.52 26.68 -13.67
N PHE A 318 29.76 25.59 -13.52
CA PHE A 318 28.29 25.62 -13.60
C PHE A 318 27.63 26.64 -12.65
N LYS A 319 28.15 26.79 -11.44
CA LYS A 319 27.69 27.85 -10.51
C LYS A 319 27.81 29.25 -11.12
N SER A 320 28.91 29.55 -11.82
CA SER A 320 29.09 30.83 -12.49
C SER A 320 28.09 31.06 -13.63
N ILE A 321 27.63 29.99 -14.29
CA ILE A 321 26.57 30.06 -15.31
C ILE A 321 25.26 30.48 -14.64
N ASN A 322 24.89 29.81 -13.54
CA ASN A 322 23.69 30.16 -12.77
C ASN A 322 23.75 31.58 -12.21
N ASP A 323 24.89 31.98 -11.65
CA ASP A 323 25.04 33.29 -11.01
C ASP A 323 24.98 34.43 -12.06
N ARG A 324 25.48 34.21 -13.28
CA ARG A 324 25.52 35.23 -14.34
C ARG A 324 24.25 35.27 -15.20
N HIS A 325 23.63 34.13 -15.46
CA HIS A 325 22.55 33.99 -16.45
C HIS A 325 21.23 33.49 -15.84
N GLY A 326 21.20 33.20 -14.54
CA GLY A 326 20.05 32.67 -13.83
C GLY A 326 19.91 31.16 -13.95
N HIS A 327 19.12 30.57 -13.05
CA HIS A 327 18.90 29.11 -12.99
C HIS A 327 18.33 28.53 -14.28
N ALA A 328 17.46 29.26 -15.00
CA ALA A 328 16.92 28.81 -16.27
C ALA A 328 18.01 28.56 -17.33
N ALA A 329 19.08 29.36 -17.34
CA ALA A 329 20.20 29.18 -18.25
C ALA A 329 21.08 27.97 -17.85
N GLY A 330 21.26 27.73 -16.55
CA GLY A 330 21.90 26.52 -16.06
C GLY A 330 21.12 25.25 -16.41
N ASP A 331 19.80 25.29 -16.26
CA ASP A 331 18.91 24.19 -16.65
C ASP A 331 19.04 23.88 -18.14
N GLN A 332 19.12 24.91 -18.97
CA GLN A 332 19.33 24.76 -20.41
C GLN A 332 20.72 24.20 -20.75
N ALA A 333 21.77 24.60 -20.01
CA ALA A 333 23.11 24.05 -20.17
C ALA A 333 23.14 22.55 -19.83
N LEU A 334 22.50 22.14 -18.73
CA LEU A 334 22.38 20.72 -18.35
C LEU A 334 21.67 19.90 -19.42
N ALA A 335 20.53 20.40 -19.92
CA ALA A 335 19.77 19.76 -20.97
C ALA A 335 20.58 19.63 -22.27
N ASN A 336 21.32 20.68 -22.66
CA ASN A 336 22.16 20.66 -23.86
C ASN A 336 23.33 19.68 -23.75
N VAL A 337 24.02 19.62 -22.61
CA VAL A 337 25.10 18.65 -22.38
C VAL A 337 24.56 17.23 -22.46
N ALA A 338 23.46 16.93 -21.77
CA ALA A 338 22.85 15.61 -21.79
C ALA A 338 22.41 15.19 -23.20
N ALA A 339 21.76 16.09 -23.94
CA ALA A 339 21.33 15.85 -25.32
C ALA A 339 22.52 15.65 -26.28
N THR A 340 23.58 16.45 -26.11
CA THR A 340 24.78 16.36 -26.94
C THR A 340 25.52 15.05 -26.72
N ILE A 341 25.73 14.63 -25.47
CA ILE A 341 26.36 13.34 -25.19
C ILE A 341 25.48 12.20 -25.69
N SER A 342 24.16 12.27 -25.47
CA SER A 342 23.23 11.21 -25.89
C SER A 342 23.22 10.96 -27.40
N ARG A 343 23.51 11.98 -28.22
CA ARG A 343 23.60 11.86 -29.69
C ARG A 343 24.87 11.17 -30.17
N GLU A 344 25.93 11.24 -29.37
CA GLU A 344 27.27 10.80 -29.77
C GLU A 344 27.65 9.43 -29.21
N ILE A 345 26.92 8.94 -28.21
CA ILE A 345 27.13 7.62 -27.61
C ILE A 345 26.29 6.54 -28.30
N ARG A 346 26.70 5.28 -28.16
CA ARG A 346 26.00 4.14 -28.75
C ARG A 346 24.79 3.76 -27.88
N GLN A 347 23.84 3.04 -28.46
CA GLN A 347 22.67 2.53 -27.73
C GLN A 347 23.04 1.61 -26.54
N ALA A 348 24.19 0.94 -26.60
CA ALA A 348 24.67 0.09 -25.52
C ALA A 348 25.26 0.87 -24.35
N ASP A 349 25.66 2.13 -24.58
CA ASP A 349 26.24 2.99 -23.56
C ASP A 349 25.13 3.53 -22.65
N VAL A 350 25.46 3.82 -21.39
CA VAL A 350 24.47 4.29 -20.41
C VAL A 350 24.93 5.63 -19.87
N LEU A 351 24.14 6.68 -20.13
CA LEU A 351 24.33 8.01 -19.56
C LEU A 351 23.34 8.25 -18.43
N GLY A 352 23.81 8.79 -17.32
CA GLY A 352 22.93 9.24 -16.24
C GLY A 352 23.44 10.48 -15.52
N ARG A 353 22.52 11.23 -14.94
CA ARG A 353 22.81 12.39 -14.09
C ARG A 353 22.90 11.93 -12.64
N VAL A 354 24.11 12.00 -12.07
CA VAL A 354 24.44 11.44 -10.75
C VAL A 354 24.51 12.49 -9.64
N GLY A 355 24.60 13.77 -10.01
CA GLY A 355 24.60 14.94 -9.13
C GLY A 355 23.94 16.15 -9.79
N GLY A 356 24.12 17.34 -9.19
CA GLY A 356 23.52 18.59 -9.72
C GLY A 356 24.03 18.93 -11.12
N GLU A 357 25.35 18.97 -11.29
CA GLU A 357 26.05 19.25 -12.56
C GLU A 357 26.90 18.07 -13.05
N GLU A 358 26.73 16.91 -12.41
CA GLU A 358 27.55 15.72 -12.60
C GLU A 358 26.80 14.65 -13.39
N PHE A 359 27.47 14.12 -14.41
CA PHE A 359 27.02 13.00 -15.22
C PHE A 359 27.96 11.81 -15.06
N ALA A 360 27.43 10.62 -15.29
CA ALA A 360 28.20 9.40 -15.38
C ALA A 360 27.86 8.69 -16.68
N LEU A 361 28.90 8.19 -17.35
CA LEU A 361 28.81 7.44 -18.59
C LEU A 361 29.42 6.05 -18.38
N LEU A 362 28.68 5.01 -18.76
CA LEU A 362 29.13 3.64 -18.69
C LEU A 362 29.25 3.08 -20.11
N LEU A 363 30.37 2.42 -20.39
CA LEU A 363 30.81 2.01 -21.72
C LEU A 363 31.07 0.49 -21.77
N PRO A 364 30.06 -0.34 -22.09
CA PRO A 364 30.22 -1.78 -22.20
C PRO A 364 31.08 -2.19 -23.39
N ARG A 365 31.98 -3.17 -23.18
CA ARG A 365 32.91 -3.69 -24.20
C ARG A 365 33.85 -2.62 -24.74
N THR A 366 34.26 -1.70 -23.86
CA THR A 366 35.17 -0.61 -24.15
C THR A 366 36.30 -0.66 -23.13
N GLY A 367 37.55 -0.68 -23.60
CA GLY A 367 38.74 -0.58 -22.74
C GLY A 367 39.10 0.87 -22.43
N LYS A 368 39.99 1.09 -21.46
CA LYS A 368 40.32 2.44 -20.96
C LYS A 368 40.81 3.42 -22.02
N GLU A 369 41.63 3.01 -22.99
CA GLU A 369 42.14 3.91 -24.03
C GLU A 369 41.04 4.35 -25.01
N ASP A 370 40.13 3.44 -25.35
CA ASP A 370 38.97 3.75 -26.21
C ASP A 370 37.95 4.62 -25.48
N ALA A 371 37.73 4.34 -24.19
CA ALA A 371 36.89 5.16 -23.33
C ALA A 371 37.45 6.58 -23.21
N LEU A 372 38.76 6.73 -23.00
CA LEU A 372 39.42 8.03 -22.94
C LEU A 372 39.22 8.84 -24.23
N ARG A 373 39.45 8.21 -25.40
CA ARG A 373 39.27 8.85 -26.70
C ARG A 373 37.83 9.27 -26.97
N LEU A 374 36.86 8.41 -26.63
CA LEU A 374 35.45 8.74 -26.76
C LEU A 374 35.07 9.92 -25.88
N VAL A 375 35.47 9.91 -24.61
CA VAL A 375 35.12 10.96 -23.65
C VAL A 375 35.78 12.29 -24.01
N ASP A 376 37.02 12.28 -24.51
CA ASP A 376 37.66 13.52 -25.00
C ASP A 376 37.00 14.08 -26.26
N ARG A 377 36.54 13.20 -27.16
CA ARG A 377 35.70 13.63 -28.29
C ARG A 377 34.39 14.27 -27.81
N LEU A 378 33.71 13.66 -26.83
CA LEU A 378 32.48 14.22 -26.24
C LEU A 378 32.74 15.60 -25.61
N ARG A 379 33.85 15.75 -24.88
CA ARG A 379 34.29 17.03 -24.32
C ARG A 379 34.44 18.10 -25.41
N ALA A 380 35.16 17.78 -26.48
CA ALA A 380 35.38 18.73 -27.57
C ALA A 380 34.05 19.14 -28.25
N ILE A 381 33.15 18.19 -28.47
CA ILE A 381 31.83 18.46 -29.05
C ILE A 381 31.02 19.37 -28.13
N VAL A 382 30.96 19.09 -26.83
CA VAL A 382 30.25 19.95 -25.87
C VAL A 382 30.85 21.36 -25.83
N ALA A 383 32.17 21.49 -25.81
CA ALA A 383 32.86 22.78 -25.84
C ALA A 383 32.56 23.59 -27.12
N SER A 384 32.34 22.91 -28.25
CA SER A 384 31.94 23.54 -29.52
C SER A 384 30.43 23.76 -29.65
N SER A 385 29.62 23.14 -28.79
CA SER A 385 28.17 23.24 -28.83
C SER A 385 27.72 24.54 -28.17
N VAL A 386 27.00 25.37 -28.92
CA VAL A 386 26.34 26.55 -28.37
C VAL A 386 24.87 26.20 -28.15
N SER A 387 24.38 26.41 -26.93
CA SER A 387 22.95 26.23 -26.64
C SER A 387 22.15 27.33 -27.34
N GLU A 388 21.42 26.98 -28.40
CA GLU A 388 20.49 27.90 -29.06
C GLU A 388 19.20 28.00 -28.23
N GLY A 389 18.90 29.17 -27.68
CA GLY A 389 17.62 29.44 -27.04
C GLY A 389 17.40 30.90 -26.62
N PRO A 390 16.23 31.22 -26.04
CA PRO A 390 15.83 32.59 -25.74
C PRO A 390 16.67 33.24 -24.62
N ALA A 391 17.22 32.42 -23.72
CA ALA A 391 18.24 32.83 -22.78
C ALA A 391 19.62 32.70 -23.47
N ALA A 392 20.43 33.74 -23.39
CA ALA A 392 21.72 33.90 -24.09
C ALA A 392 22.52 32.62 -24.31
N CYS A 393 23.15 32.49 -25.49
CA CYS A 393 24.09 31.43 -25.85
C CYS A 393 25.10 31.12 -24.72
N VAL A 394 24.85 30.08 -23.92
CA VAL A 394 25.78 29.64 -22.88
C VAL A 394 26.74 28.61 -23.48
N ALA A 395 27.97 29.03 -23.75
CA ALA A 395 29.07 28.11 -23.99
C ALA A 395 29.50 27.51 -22.64
N CYS A 396 29.64 26.19 -22.58
CA CYS A 396 30.17 25.50 -21.40
C CYS A 396 31.17 24.42 -21.83
N THR A 397 32.10 24.11 -20.93
CA THR A 397 33.04 23.00 -21.08
C THR A 397 32.76 21.95 -20.03
N LEU A 398 33.31 20.75 -20.23
CA LEU A 398 33.25 19.69 -19.24
C LEU A 398 34.65 19.16 -18.93
N SER A 399 34.84 18.74 -17.69
CA SER A 399 35.98 17.94 -17.29
C SER A 399 35.52 16.51 -17.03
N ALA A 400 36.40 15.53 -17.27
CA ALA A 400 36.05 14.13 -17.06
C ALA A 400 37.19 13.29 -16.47
N GLY A 401 36.83 12.31 -15.65
CA GLY A 401 37.70 11.27 -15.16
C GLY A 401 37.25 9.91 -15.66
N VAL A 402 38.16 9.14 -16.25
CA VAL A 402 37.86 7.84 -16.88
C VAL A 402 38.60 6.71 -16.16
N ASP A 403 37.93 5.57 -15.99
CA ASP A 403 38.56 4.35 -15.49
C ASP A 403 37.98 3.10 -16.18
N GLU A 404 38.73 2.00 -16.10
CA GLU A 404 38.28 0.67 -16.54
C GLU A 404 38.10 -0.26 -15.34
N PHE A 405 37.03 -1.04 -15.37
CA PHE A 405 36.76 -2.03 -14.35
C PHE A 405 37.79 -3.17 -14.39
N ARG A 406 38.35 -3.47 -13.24
CA ARG A 406 39.27 -4.60 -12.98
C ARG A 406 38.46 -5.79 -12.47
N ALA A 407 39.05 -6.99 -12.54
CA ALA A 407 38.37 -8.26 -12.24
C ALA A 407 37.63 -8.29 -10.88
N CYS A 408 38.18 -7.63 -9.85
CA CYS A 408 37.63 -7.63 -8.50
C CYS A 408 36.94 -6.31 -8.09
N ASP A 409 36.77 -5.36 -9.02
CA ASP A 409 36.24 -4.03 -8.67
C ASP A 409 34.75 -4.04 -8.39
N THR A 410 34.33 -3.34 -7.34
CA THR A 410 32.93 -2.92 -7.17
C THR A 410 32.67 -1.63 -7.96
N LEU A 411 31.40 -1.36 -8.28
CA LEU A 411 31.01 -0.08 -8.89
C LEU A 411 31.53 1.12 -8.09
N ALA A 412 31.41 1.08 -6.76
CA ALA A 412 31.91 2.12 -5.88
C ALA A 412 33.44 2.34 -6.01
N SER A 413 34.22 1.26 -6.10
CA SER A 413 35.69 1.35 -6.23
C SER A 413 36.13 1.96 -7.56
N ALA A 414 35.45 1.64 -8.66
CA ALA A 414 35.72 2.22 -9.98
C ALA A 414 35.29 3.69 -10.05
N MET A 415 34.09 4.02 -9.52
CA MET A 415 33.63 5.40 -9.44
C MET A 415 34.58 6.28 -8.61
N ALA A 416 35.11 5.79 -7.49
CA ALA A 416 36.04 6.56 -6.66
C ALA A 416 37.35 6.91 -7.40
N ARG A 417 37.85 6.02 -8.27
CA ARG A 417 39.05 6.27 -9.07
C ARG A 417 38.77 7.20 -10.24
N ALA A 418 37.61 7.05 -10.88
CA ALA A 418 37.13 8.01 -11.89
C ALA A 418 36.93 9.41 -11.29
N ASP A 419 36.44 9.51 -10.05
CA ASP A 419 36.28 10.77 -9.32
C ASP A 419 37.62 11.43 -9.01
N ALA A 420 38.62 10.66 -8.53
CA ALA A 420 39.97 11.17 -8.32
C ALA A 420 40.62 11.68 -9.63
N ALA A 421 40.35 11.01 -10.75
CA ALA A 421 40.78 11.46 -12.07
C ALA A 421 40.05 12.75 -12.51
N LEU A 422 38.74 12.85 -12.28
CA LEU A 422 37.95 14.06 -12.54
C LEU A 422 38.45 15.25 -11.71
N TYR A 423 38.78 15.02 -10.44
CA TYR A 423 39.39 16.03 -9.57
C TYR A 423 40.74 16.51 -10.15
N ALA A 424 41.58 15.58 -10.61
CA ALA A 424 42.85 15.93 -11.26
C ALA A 424 42.63 16.73 -12.56
N ALA A 425 41.59 16.43 -13.35
CA ALA A 425 41.22 17.20 -14.53
C ALA A 425 40.85 18.65 -14.17
N LYS A 426 40.01 18.82 -13.12
CA LYS A 426 39.65 20.15 -12.62
C LYS A 426 40.88 20.93 -12.11
N ALA A 427 41.81 20.28 -11.43
CA ALA A 427 43.04 20.88 -10.92
C ALA A 427 44.03 21.28 -12.04
N LYS A 428 44.00 20.59 -13.18
CA LYS A 428 44.85 20.85 -14.36
C LYS A 428 44.38 22.03 -15.22
N GLY A 429 43.34 22.74 -14.80
CA GLY A 429 42.80 23.88 -15.54
C GLY A 429 41.45 23.63 -16.23
N ARG A 430 40.78 22.52 -15.91
CA ARG A 430 39.46 22.14 -16.46
C ARG A 430 39.48 21.88 -17.97
N ASN A 431 38.32 21.64 -18.60
CA ASN A 431 38.18 21.31 -20.02
C ASN A 431 39.17 20.24 -20.50
N CYS A 432 39.34 19.17 -19.71
CA CYS A 432 40.23 18.07 -20.05
C CYS A 432 39.72 16.74 -19.49
N VAL A 433 40.27 15.65 -20.01
CA VAL A 433 39.95 14.28 -19.58
C VAL A 433 41.19 13.63 -19.00
N VAL A 434 41.06 13.00 -17.83
CA VAL A 434 42.16 12.31 -17.15
C VAL A 434 41.81 10.84 -16.97
N LEU A 435 42.76 9.96 -17.28
CA LEU A 435 42.65 8.53 -17.01
C LEU A 435 43.13 8.20 -15.59
N ALA A 436 42.35 7.41 -14.86
CA ALA A 436 42.71 6.93 -13.54
C ALA A 436 43.99 6.08 -13.59
N GLY A 437 44.95 6.39 -12.72
CA GLY A 437 46.24 5.71 -12.66
C GLY A 437 47.25 6.15 -13.74
N ALA A 438 46.96 7.19 -14.52
CA ALA A 438 47.99 7.86 -15.31
C ALA A 438 48.95 8.57 -14.34
N GLU A 439 50.16 8.03 -14.17
CA GLU A 439 51.26 8.78 -13.57
C GLU A 439 51.44 10.10 -14.33
N GLN A 440 51.81 11.15 -13.61
CA GLN A 440 52.05 12.50 -14.11
C GLN A 440 53.10 12.47 -15.26
N GLY A 441 52.70 12.25 -16.52
CA GLY A 441 53.68 12.24 -17.61
C GLY A 441 53.31 11.69 -18.99
N LYS A 442 52.15 11.08 -19.24
CA LYS A 442 51.74 10.70 -20.62
C LYS A 442 50.54 11.53 -21.07
N TRP A 443 50.81 12.45 -21.99
CA TRP A 443 49.83 13.37 -22.56
C TRP A 443 49.65 13.11 -24.05
N ILE A 444 48.42 13.25 -24.53
CA ILE A 444 48.09 13.34 -25.96
C ILE A 444 47.85 14.83 -26.22
N GLU A 445 48.61 15.41 -27.16
CA GLU A 445 48.42 16.80 -27.56
C GLU A 445 47.05 17.03 -28.21
N PRO A 446 46.50 18.26 -28.14
CA PRO A 446 45.28 18.61 -28.85
C PRO A 446 45.45 18.36 -30.36
N VAL A 447 44.45 17.78 -31.00
CA VAL A 447 44.42 17.67 -32.47
C VAL A 447 44.28 19.08 -33.04
N GLU A 448 45.38 19.64 -33.54
CA GLU A 448 45.40 20.90 -34.29
C GLU A 448 44.55 20.77 -35.57
N THR A 449 43.55 21.63 -35.67
CA THR A 449 42.80 21.90 -36.91
C THR A 449 43.75 22.46 -37.97
N ALA A 450 44.15 21.61 -38.92
CA ALA A 450 44.82 22.02 -40.14
C ALA A 450 43.97 21.68 -41.37
N VAL A 451 43.94 22.64 -42.30
CA VAL A 451 43.42 22.58 -43.69
C VAL A 451 41.90 22.79 -43.78
N LEU A 452 41.40 23.94 -44.24
CA LEU A 452 41.52 24.43 -45.62
C LEU A 452 41.55 25.96 -45.70
N ASN A 453 42.71 26.53 -46.02
CA ASN A 453 42.78 27.72 -46.87
C ASN A 453 43.62 27.34 -48.10
N ARG A 454 42.93 26.91 -49.16
CA ARG A 454 43.40 26.88 -50.55
C ARG A 454 42.24 27.33 -51.42
N ARG A 455 42.15 28.63 -51.65
CA ARG A 455 41.97 29.26 -52.96
C ARG A 455 42.35 30.72 -52.88
#